data_AF-A0A968P4L5-F1
#
_entry.id   AF-A0A968P4L5-F1
#
_cell.length_a   1.000
_cell.length_b   1.000
_cell.length_c   1.000
_cell.angle_alpha   90.00
_cell.angle_beta   90.00
_cell.angle_gamma   90.00
#
_symmetry.space_group_name_H-M   'P 1'
#
loop_
_entity.id
_entity.type
_entity.pdbx_description
1 polymer ?
#
loop_
_entity_poly.entity_id
_entity_poly.type
_entity_poly.pdbx_seq_one_letter_code
_entity_poly.pdbx_strand_id
1 'polypeptide(L)'
;MRTREHEDLLEHLGQLCSLSISHPDAGLWEVRDGWQEHTFSNLMCWAGLERIARIQGRGYLRGLKFDVAAELARAEAAVNRAIKDQVLRNGPSDESLDCSLALAPILRFPAKAVGARTIDRIREELSGRSGQRQLLL
;
A
#
# COMPACT_ATOMS: atom_id res chain seq x y z
N MET A 1 12.36 0.86 26.53
CA MET A 1 13.81 1.10 26.46
C MET A 1 14.25 0.85 25.02
N ARG A 2 14.79 1.86 24.31
CA ARG A 2 15.30 1.71 22.92
C ARG A 2 16.69 1.06 22.97
N THR A 3 16.93 0.05 22.15
CA THR A 3 18.23 -0.63 22.04
C THR A 3 18.72 -0.56 20.59
N ARG A 4 20.01 -0.83 20.37
CA ARG A 4 20.60 -0.90 19.04
C ARG A 4 19.94 -2.00 18.18
N GLU A 5 19.63 -3.14 18.79
CA GLU A 5 18.92 -4.25 18.14
C GLU A 5 17.58 -3.82 17.53
N HIS A 6 16.82 -2.95 18.20
CA HIS A 6 15.58 -2.42 17.65
C HIS A 6 15.83 -1.52 16.43
N GLU A 7 16.92 -0.75 16.43
CA GLU A 7 17.28 0.09 15.28
C GLU A 7 17.76 -0.75 14.10
N ASP A 8 18.56 -1.78 14.36
CA ASP A 8 19.04 -2.72 13.36
C ASP A 8 17.86 -3.52 12.74
N LEU A 9 16.89 -3.91 13.56
CA LEU A 9 15.66 -4.55 13.08
C LEU A 9 14.85 -3.62 12.17
N LEU A 10 14.68 -2.35 12.55
CA LEU A 10 13.95 -1.38 11.72
C LEU A 10 14.69 -1.06 10.42
N GLU A 11 16.02 -0.98 10.44
CA GLU A 11 16.83 -0.85 9.22
C GLU A 11 16.61 -2.06 8.31
N HIS A 12 16.67 -3.27 8.86
CA HIS A 12 16.48 -4.50 8.09
C HIS A 12 15.08 -4.59 7.48
N LEU A 13 14.03 -4.29 8.24
CA LEU A 13 12.66 -4.27 7.74
C LEU A 13 12.46 -3.19 6.66
N GLY A 14 13.12 -2.04 6.78
CA GLY A 14 13.12 -1.00 5.76
C GLY A 14 13.79 -1.43 4.46
N GLN A 15 14.90 -2.16 4.55
CA GLN A 15 15.56 -2.76 3.38
C GLN A 15 14.67 -3.82 2.71
N LEU A 16 13.98 -4.65 3.49
CA LEU A 16 13.02 -5.61 2.95
C LEU A 16 11.86 -4.89 2.23
N CYS A 17 11.35 -3.78 2.78
CA CYS A 17 10.36 -2.96 2.08
C CYS A 17 10.90 -2.47 0.73
N SER A 18 12.14 -1.93 0.69
CA SER A 18 12.78 -1.50 -0.56
C SER A 18 12.85 -2.65 -1.58
N LEU A 19 13.25 -3.84 -1.16
CA LEU A 19 13.33 -5.00 -2.06
C LEU A 19 11.94 -5.45 -2.59
N SER A 20 10.89 -5.28 -1.79
CA SER A 20 9.54 -5.74 -2.12
C SER A 20 8.69 -4.76 -2.94
N ILE A 21 9.08 -3.47 -3.03
CA ILE A 21 8.31 -2.50 -3.82
C ILE A 21 8.24 -2.97 -5.28
N SER A 22 7.02 -3.08 -5.79
CA SER A 22 6.71 -3.50 -7.15
C SER A 22 7.15 -4.93 -7.50
N HIS A 23 7.48 -5.74 -6.51
CA HIS A 23 7.80 -7.14 -6.74
C HIS A 23 6.53 -7.98 -6.79
N PRO A 24 6.42 -8.96 -7.71
CA PRO A 24 5.32 -9.91 -7.70
C PRO A 24 5.30 -10.74 -6.41
N ASP A 25 4.12 -10.97 -5.86
CA ASP A 25 3.88 -11.89 -4.73
C ASP A 25 2.53 -12.60 -4.91
N ALA A 26 2.18 -13.50 -3.98
CA ALA A 26 0.93 -14.26 -4.02
C ALA A 26 -0.30 -13.46 -3.55
N GLY A 27 -0.12 -12.19 -3.15
CA GLY A 27 -1.15 -11.36 -2.55
C GLY A 27 -1.52 -11.79 -1.13
N LEU A 28 -2.29 -10.95 -0.42
CA LEU A 28 -2.75 -11.23 0.95
C LEU A 28 -3.60 -12.51 1.03
N TRP A 29 -4.28 -12.86 -0.06
CA TRP A 29 -5.26 -13.94 -0.11
C TRP A 29 -4.75 -15.22 -0.81
N GLU A 30 -3.44 -15.31 -1.12
CA GLU A 30 -2.61 -16.42 -1.66
C GLU A 30 -3.13 -17.26 -2.86
N VAL A 31 -4.42 -17.57 -2.92
CA VAL A 31 -5.03 -18.58 -3.81
C VAL A 31 -5.74 -17.93 -5.01
N ARG A 32 -5.89 -16.60 -5.04
CA ARG A 32 -6.83 -15.95 -5.95
C ARG A 32 -6.28 -15.69 -7.35
N ASP A 33 -5.05 -15.17 -7.48
CA ASP A 33 -4.57 -14.59 -8.76
C ASP A 33 -3.10 -14.88 -9.11
N GLY A 34 -2.46 -15.81 -8.41
CA GLY A 34 -1.06 -16.19 -8.68
C GLY A 34 -0.06 -15.07 -8.33
N TRP A 35 1.13 -15.13 -8.94
CA TRP A 35 2.21 -14.18 -8.65
C TRP A 35 2.09 -12.93 -9.52
N GLN A 36 1.75 -11.80 -8.92
CA GLN A 36 1.68 -10.49 -9.59
C GLN A 36 1.96 -9.34 -8.61
N GLU A 37 2.16 -8.12 -9.13
CA GLU A 37 2.35 -6.94 -8.28
C GLU A 37 1.02 -6.56 -7.60
N HIS A 38 1.00 -6.56 -6.27
CA HIS A 38 -0.20 -6.21 -5.49
C HIS A 38 -0.08 -4.82 -4.82
N THR A 39 -1.14 -4.03 -4.95
CA THR A 39 -1.26 -2.71 -4.33
C THR A 39 -1.20 -2.78 -2.82
N PHE A 40 -1.74 -3.84 -2.21
CA PHE A 40 -1.66 -4.05 -0.76
C PHE A 40 -0.20 -4.12 -0.28
N SER A 41 0.64 -4.91 -0.93
CA SER A 41 2.05 -5.07 -0.58
C SER A 41 2.83 -3.77 -0.73
N ASN A 42 2.60 -3.04 -1.83
CA ASN A 42 3.16 -1.70 -2.05
C ASN A 42 2.69 -0.70 -0.97
N LEU A 43 1.42 -0.74 -0.57
CA LEU A 43 0.85 0.12 0.46
C LEU A 43 1.46 -0.17 1.84
N MET A 44 1.72 -1.43 2.16
CA MET A 44 2.39 -1.82 3.40
C MET A 44 3.87 -1.40 3.40
N CYS A 45 4.57 -1.53 2.28
CA CYS A 45 5.94 -1.02 2.13
C CYS A 45 5.98 0.50 2.32
N TRP A 46 5.06 1.24 1.69
CA TRP A 46 4.92 2.68 1.87
C TRP A 46 4.68 3.04 3.34
N ALA A 47 3.76 2.34 4.01
CA ALA A 47 3.45 2.60 5.40
C ALA A 47 4.65 2.36 6.33
N GLY A 48 5.40 1.27 6.12
CA GLY A 48 6.62 0.96 6.86
C GLY A 48 7.70 2.03 6.68
N LEU A 49 7.97 2.40 5.42
CA LEU A 49 8.95 3.43 5.07
C LEU A 49 8.56 4.81 5.61
N GLU A 50 7.27 5.18 5.59
CA GLU A 50 6.78 6.45 6.16
C GLU A 50 7.04 6.54 7.66
N ARG A 51 6.86 5.41 8.37
CA ARG A 51 7.11 5.33 9.82
C ARG A 51 8.60 5.40 10.13
N ILE A 52 9.44 4.75 9.33
CA ILE A 52 10.90 4.87 9.43
C ILE A 52 11.34 6.32 9.18
N ALA A 53 10.83 6.97 8.13
CA ALA A 53 11.13 8.37 7.81
C ALA A 53 10.74 9.31 8.96
N ARG A 54 9.59 9.09 9.59
CA ARG A 54 9.15 9.88 10.76
C ARG A 54 9.99 9.65 12.00
N ILE A 55 10.42 8.42 12.25
CA ILE A 55 11.34 8.11 13.34
C ILE A 55 12.69 8.79 13.08
N GLN A 56 13.18 8.75 11.84
CA GLN A 56 14.40 9.42 11.41
C GLN A 56 14.30 10.94 11.57
N GLY A 57 13.19 11.56 11.17
CA GLY A 57 12.93 12.99 11.34
C GLY A 57 12.85 13.46 12.80
N ARG A 58 12.71 12.54 13.76
CA ARG A 58 12.81 12.82 15.20
C ARG A 58 14.24 12.67 15.75
N GLY A 59 15.22 12.41 14.88
CA GLY A 59 16.64 12.30 15.23
C GLY A 59 17.09 10.90 15.63
N TYR A 60 16.27 9.87 15.42
CA TYR A 60 16.61 8.45 15.62
C TYR A 60 17.06 7.79 14.30
N LEU A 61 17.43 6.50 14.33
CA LEU A 61 17.85 5.75 13.13
C LEU A 61 18.93 6.51 12.33
N ARG A 62 19.93 7.03 13.04
CA ARG A 62 21.02 7.78 12.41
C ARG A 62 21.92 6.79 11.66
N GLY A 63 22.20 7.07 10.39
CA GLY A 63 23.10 6.24 9.58
C GLY A 63 22.45 5.02 8.94
N LEU A 64 21.16 5.09 8.61
CA LEU A 64 20.51 4.09 7.77
C LEU A 64 21.31 3.88 6.48
N LYS A 65 21.51 2.62 6.10
CA LYS A 65 22.29 2.22 4.92
C LYS A 65 21.52 2.31 3.60
N PHE A 66 20.33 2.89 3.61
CA PHE A 66 19.50 3.09 2.43
C PHE A 66 18.79 4.45 2.50
N ASP A 67 18.43 4.98 1.34
CA ASP A 67 17.73 6.27 1.24
C ASP A 67 16.24 6.10 1.47
N VAL A 68 15.80 6.27 2.73
CA VAL A 68 14.39 6.14 3.11
C VAL A 68 13.49 7.08 2.31
N ALA A 69 13.95 8.29 1.98
CA ALA A 69 13.12 9.27 1.27
C ALA A 69 12.89 8.84 -0.18
N ALA A 70 13.94 8.36 -0.86
CA ALA A 70 13.82 7.80 -2.20
C ALA A 70 12.92 6.56 -2.21
N GLU A 71 13.07 5.66 -1.24
CA GLU A 71 12.26 4.44 -1.16
C GLU A 71 10.80 4.73 -0.83
N LEU A 72 10.53 5.69 0.07
CA LEU A 72 9.18 6.13 0.38
C LEU A 72 8.47 6.68 -0.87
N ALA A 73 9.17 7.53 -1.64
CA ALA A 73 8.65 8.06 -2.91
C ALA A 73 8.40 6.95 -3.94
N ARG A 74 9.28 5.94 -4.01
CA ARG A 74 9.13 4.78 -4.89
C ARG A 74 7.91 3.94 -4.51
N ALA A 75 7.70 3.67 -3.23
CA ALA A 75 6.53 2.95 -2.73
C ALA A 75 5.23 3.73 -2.98
N GLU A 76 5.23 5.05 -2.77
CA GLU A 76 4.08 5.91 -3.06
C GLU A 76 3.73 5.89 -4.55
N ALA A 77 4.74 6.01 -5.43
CA ALA A 77 4.55 5.90 -6.86
C ALA A 77 3.98 4.53 -7.26
N ALA A 78 4.46 3.44 -6.64
CA ALA A 78 3.96 2.10 -6.90
C ALA A 78 2.47 1.95 -6.55
N VAL A 79 2.03 2.44 -5.39
CA VAL A 79 0.60 2.49 -5.02
C VAL A 79 -0.21 3.33 -6.00
N ASN A 80 0.31 4.50 -6.39
CA ASN A 80 -0.39 5.41 -7.29
C ASN A 80 -0.58 4.83 -8.71
N ARG A 81 0.31 3.95 -9.19
CA ARG A 81 0.15 3.27 -10.50
C ARG A 81 -1.09 2.38 -10.57
N ALA A 82 -1.59 1.89 -9.44
CA ALA A 82 -2.80 1.07 -9.35
C ALA A 82 -4.09 1.89 -9.26
N ILE A 83 -4.02 3.22 -9.29
CA ILE A 83 -5.20 4.08 -9.30
C ILE A 83 -5.81 4.08 -10.70
N LYS A 84 -7.04 3.58 -10.83
CA LYS A 84 -7.84 3.60 -12.05
C LYS A 84 -9.21 4.20 -11.73
N ASP A 85 -9.66 5.15 -12.54
CA ASP A 85 -10.89 5.90 -12.29
C ASP A 85 -10.98 6.42 -10.84
N GLN A 86 -9.91 7.04 -10.32
CA GLN A 86 -9.87 7.58 -8.95
C GLN A 86 -10.16 6.54 -7.85
N VAL A 87 -9.91 5.25 -8.09
CA VAL A 87 -10.09 4.13 -7.16
C VAL A 87 -8.80 3.31 -7.15
N LEU A 88 -8.34 2.88 -5.97
CA LEU A 88 -7.24 1.92 -5.87
C LEU A 88 -7.74 0.53 -6.29
N ARG A 89 -7.01 -0.10 -7.21
CA ARG A 89 -7.26 -1.47 -7.68
C ARG A 89 -6.28 -2.47 -7.05
N ASN A 90 -6.56 -3.76 -7.19
CA ASN A 90 -5.75 -4.83 -6.60
C ASN A 90 -4.28 -4.78 -7.03
N GLY A 91 -3.99 -4.36 -8.26
CA GLY A 91 -2.64 -4.13 -8.76
C GLY A 91 -2.59 -3.16 -9.95
N PRO A 92 -1.40 -2.81 -10.46
CA PRO A 92 -1.27 -1.99 -11.67
C PRO A 92 -1.76 -2.69 -12.95
N SER A 93 -1.72 -4.03 -12.97
CA SER A 93 -2.21 -4.89 -14.05
C SER A 93 -3.52 -5.62 -13.73
N ASP A 94 -4.06 -5.44 -12.52
CA ASP A 94 -5.28 -6.08 -12.03
C ASP A 94 -6.25 -5.02 -11.50
N GLU A 95 -7.29 -4.75 -12.29
CA GLU A 95 -8.27 -3.71 -11.99
C GLU A 95 -9.40 -4.17 -11.05
N SER A 96 -9.33 -5.38 -10.50
CA SER A 96 -10.30 -5.85 -9.50
C SER A 96 -10.28 -4.99 -8.24
N LEU A 97 -11.42 -4.96 -7.54
CA LEU A 97 -11.51 -4.33 -6.22
C LEU A 97 -10.99 -5.32 -5.17
N ASP A 98 -10.21 -4.83 -4.22
CA ASP A 98 -9.78 -5.63 -3.06
C ASP A 98 -10.07 -4.89 -1.74
N CYS A 99 -10.72 -5.59 -0.81
CA CYS A 99 -11.10 -5.03 0.49
C CYS A 99 -9.91 -4.66 1.38
N SER A 100 -8.74 -5.24 1.17
CA SER A 100 -7.51 -4.90 1.91
C SER A 100 -7.12 -3.42 1.71
N LEU A 101 -7.53 -2.81 0.59
CA LEU A 101 -7.25 -1.41 0.27
C LEU A 101 -8.08 -0.42 1.10
N ALA A 102 -9.07 -0.90 1.86
CA ALA A 102 -9.74 -0.11 2.90
C ALA A 102 -8.77 0.34 4.02
N LEU A 103 -7.57 -0.26 4.10
CA LEU A 103 -6.51 0.20 4.99
C LEU A 103 -5.86 1.52 4.56
N ALA A 104 -5.97 1.95 3.30
CA ALA A 104 -5.27 3.16 2.83
C ALA A 104 -5.60 4.42 3.66
N PRO A 105 -6.87 4.71 4.01
CA PRO A 105 -7.20 5.81 4.93
C PRO A 105 -6.71 5.58 6.36
N ILE A 106 -6.74 4.34 6.87
CA ILE A 106 -6.26 3.99 8.22
C ILE A 106 -4.75 4.23 8.33
N LEU A 107 -4.00 3.84 7.30
CA LEU A 107 -2.56 4.05 7.18
C LEU A 107 -2.18 5.49 6.84
N ARG A 108 -3.18 6.34 6.53
CA ARG A 108 -3.05 7.77 6.17
C ARG A 108 -2.30 7.99 4.86
N PHE A 109 -2.51 7.12 3.87
CA PHE A 109 -2.00 7.32 2.51
C PHE A 109 -2.44 8.69 1.96
N PRO A 110 -1.56 9.47 1.30
CA PRO A 110 -1.82 10.87 0.98
C PRO A 110 -2.97 11.11 0.01
N ALA A 111 -3.34 10.13 -0.82
CA ALA A 111 -4.45 10.23 -1.78
C ALA A 111 -5.84 10.09 -1.12
N LYS A 112 -6.20 11.01 -0.23
CA LYS A 112 -7.43 10.94 0.59
C LYS A 112 -8.72 10.77 -0.21
N ALA A 113 -8.88 11.53 -1.29
CA ALA A 113 -10.08 11.45 -2.14
C ALA A 113 -10.21 10.09 -2.82
N VAL A 114 -9.09 9.54 -3.30
CA VAL A 114 -9.02 8.19 -3.87
C VAL A 114 -9.34 7.14 -2.80
N GLY A 115 -8.79 7.28 -1.59
CA GLY A 115 -9.08 6.38 -0.48
C GLY A 115 -10.56 6.36 -0.09
N ALA A 116 -11.20 7.54 0.00
CA ALA A 116 -12.63 7.65 0.27
C ALA A 116 -13.47 6.99 -0.85
N ARG A 117 -13.14 7.29 -2.12
CA ARG A 117 -13.83 6.70 -3.26
C ARG A 117 -13.66 5.18 -3.33
N THR A 118 -12.49 4.67 -2.95
CA THR A 118 -12.21 3.23 -2.88
C THR A 118 -13.11 2.54 -1.86
N ILE A 119 -13.27 3.13 -0.66
CA ILE A 119 -14.21 2.62 0.35
C ILE A 119 -15.64 2.62 -0.18
N ASP A 120 -16.09 3.71 -0.80
CA ASP A 120 -17.44 3.80 -1.34
C ASP A 120 -17.70 2.73 -2.41
N ARG A 121 -16.75 2.52 -3.32
CA ARG A 121 -16.86 1.46 -4.35
C ARG A 121 -16.87 0.05 -3.76
N ILE A 122 -16.02 -0.24 -2.78
CA ILE A 122 -16.05 -1.51 -2.05
C ILE A 122 -17.42 -1.72 -1.38
N ARG A 123 -17.97 -0.68 -0.73
CA ARG A 123 -19.28 -0.75 -0.08
C ARG A 123 -20.42 -0.99 -1.08
N GLU A 124 -20.40 -0.31 -2.21
CA GLU A 124 -21.41 -0.47 -3.27
C GLU A 124 -21.41 -1.88 -3.85
N GLU A 125 -20.22 -2.44 -4.07
CA GLU A 125 -20.02 -3.81 -4.56
C GLU A 125 -20.57 -4.84 -3.55
N LEU A 126 -20.16 -4.73 -2.29
CA LEU A 126 -20.62 -5.63 -1.22
C LEU A 126 -22.12 -5.50 -0.92
N SER A 127 -22.72 -4.35 -1.21
CA SER A 127 -24.17 -4.13 -1.03
C SER A 127 -25.02 -4.69 -2.17
N GLY A 128 -24.41 -5.28 -3.22
CA GLY A 128 -25.11 -5.77 -4.40
C GLY A 128 -25.72 -4.67 -5.29
N ARG A 129 -25.37 -3.39 -5.04
CA ARG A 129 -25.93 -2.23 -5.76
C ARG A 129 -25.25 -1.98 -7.11
N SER A 130 -24.08 -2.56 -7.35
CA SER A 130 -23.41 -2.50 -8.67
C SER A 130 -24.29 -3.08 -9.80
N GLY A 131 -25.03 -4.17 -9.54
CA GLY A 131 -25.85 -4.85 -10.56
C GLY A 131 -27.20 -4.20 -10.88
N GLN A 132 -27.72 -3.32 -10.03
CA GLN A 132 -29.06 -2.72 -10.22
C GLN A 132 -29.07 -1.53 -11.19
N ARG A 133 -27.91 -0.96 -11.54
CA ARG A 133 -27.81 0.15 -12.52
C ARG A 133 -27.87 -0.29 -13.98
N GLN A 134 -27.69 -1.59 -14.27
CA GLN A 134 -27.72 -2.13 -15.65
C GLN A 134 -29.09 -2.62 -16.11
N LEU A 135 -30.09 -2.72 -15.22
CA LEU A 135 -31.42 -3.27 -15.51
C LEU A 135 -32.51 -2.20 -15.77
N LEU A 136 -32.13 -0.94 -15.98
CA LEU A 136 -33.05 0.19 -16.19
C LEU A 136 -32.85 0.91 -17.54
N LEU A 137 -32.36 0.20 -18.56
CA LEU A 137 -32.40 0.61 -19.97
C LEU A 137 -33.05 -0.50 -20.79
#